data_AF-A0A9P6NMN6-F1
#
_entry.id   AF-A0A9P6NMN6-F1
#
_cell.length_a   1.000
_cell.length_b   1.000
_cell.length_c   1.000
_cell.angle_alpha   90.00
_cell.angle_beta   90.00
_cell.angle_gamma   90.00
#
_symmetry.space_group_name_H-M   'P 1'
#
loop_
_entity.id
_entity.type
_entity.pdbx_description
1 polymer ?
#
loop_
_entity_poly.entity_id
_entity_poly.type
_entity_poly.pdbx_seq_one_letter_code
_entity_poly.pdbx_strand_id
1 'polypeptide(L)'
;MSTSTTNPIINLTSLDQLNKLLSNLTTQNLLVIDFHAQWCPPCHAISPFYESLTNIYPLVKFTKCDVDQCKPIAQTYRISAMPTFVFIKASKIIDEIKGANRSALEAAVKRHSASSSGGSGSGSSHHWGNGGNRLGTDSTPPVVNNNNNSPIPLNFQSLQNSFQALSPQIKLGIGLTVAYVLMIYFG
;
A
#
# COMPACT_ATOMS: atom_id res chain seq x y z
N MET A 1 16.49 33.64 16.91
CA MET A 1 16.66 33.01 15.58
C MET A 1 15.96 31.67 15.64
N SER A 2 14.73 31.59 15.11
CA SER A 2 13.90 30.38 15.18
C SER A 2 14.44 29.33 14.21
N THR A 3 14.94 28.20 14.71
CA THR A 3 15.36 27.08 13.88
C THR A 3 14.12 26.36 13.37
N SER A 4 13.70 26.65 12.14
CA SER A 4 12.70 25.87 11.41
C SER A 4 13.29 24.49 11.11
N THR A 5 12.93 23.50 11.93
CA THR A 5 13.34 22.10 11.74
C THR A 5 12.57 21.48 10.58
N THR A 6 12.91 21.85 9.35
CA THR A 6 12.42 21.19 8.14
C THR A 6 13.11 19.84 8.03
N ASN A 7 12.35 18.74 8.02
CA ASN A 7 12.94 17.40 7.83
C ASN A 7 13.29 17.27 6.33
N PRO A 8 14.58 17.21 5.94
CA PRO A 8 14.95 17.30 4.52
C PRO A 8 14.48 16.07 3.76
N ILE A 9 14.02 16.29 2.52
CA ILE A 9 13.75 15.19 1.59
C ILE A 9 15.07 14.53 1.22
N ILE A 10 15.12 13.21 1.37
CA ILE A 10 16.29 12.42 1.00
C ILE A 10 16.14 11.97 -0.45
N ASN A 11 17.08 12.38 -1.30
CA ASN A 11 17.18 11.84 -2.66
C ASN A 11 17.89 10.49 -2.60
N LEU A 12 17.22 9.44 -3.06
CA LEU A 12 17.76 8.10 -3.16
C LEU A 12 18.65 8.00 -4.40
N THR A 13 19.89 7.55 -4.22
CA THR A 13 20.87 7.37 -5.31
C THR A 13 21.28 5.90 -5.51
N SER A 14 20.97 5.02 -4.53
CA SER A 14 21.32 3.60 -4.60
C SER A 14 20.41 2.72 -3.75
N LEU A 15 20.37 1.43 -4.08
CA LEU A 15 19.62 0.43 -3.30
C LEU A 15 20.19 0.29 -1.88
N ASP A 16 21.50 0.39 -1.72
CA ASP A 16 22.16 0.34 -0.40
C ASP A 16 21.74 1.50 0.49
N GLN A 17 21.59 2.71 -0.06
CA GLN A 17 21.07 3.85 0.67
C GLN A 17 19.64 3.60 1.14
N LEU A 18 18.78 3.06 0.26
CA LEU A 18 17.42 2.69 0.63
C LEU A 18 17.40 1.61 1.72
N ASN A 19 18.20 0.56 1.59
CA ASN A 19 18.29 -0.52 2.58
C ASN A 19 18.74 0.00 3.96
N LYS A 20 19.73 0.90 3.99
CA LYS A 20 20.16 1.58 5.22
C LYS A 20 19.07 2.46 5.82
N LEU A 21 18.24 3.11 4.99
CA LEU A 21 17.10 3.87 5.50
C LEU A 21 16.06 2.95 6.11
N LEU A 22 15.71 1.87 5.42
CA LEU A 22 14.75 0.87 5.87
C LEU A 22 15.17 0.19 7.18
N SER A 23 16.45 -0.15 7.34
CA SER A 23 16.97 -0.77 8.58
C SER A 23 16.89 0.18 9.79
N ASN A 24 16.85 1.49 9.56
CA ASN A 24 16.73 2.51 10.60
C ASN A 24 15.26 2.92 10.86
N LEU A 25 14.28 2.33 10.17
CA LEU A 25 12.87 2.58 10.45
C LEU A 25 12.38 1.68 11.57
N THR A 26 11.65 2.27 12.51
CA THR A 26 10.85 1.52 13.48
C THR A 26 9.45 1.26 12.93
N THR A 27 8.65 0.45 13.64
CA THR A 27 7.24 0.19 13.30
C THR A 27 6.36 1.44 13.33
N GLN A 28 6.81 2.51 13.99
CA GLN A 28 6.09 3.77 14.11
C GLN A 28 6.37 4.73 12.95
N ASN A 29 7.51 4.59 12.27
CA ASN A 29 7.90 5.50 11.21
C ASN A 29 7.23 5.14 9.89
N LEU A 30 6.61 6.13 9.25
CA LEU A 30 6.19 6.04 7.86
C LEU A 30 7.30 6.58 6.96
N LEU A 31 7.66 5.81 5.93
CA LEU A 31 8.51 6.25 4.83
C LEU A 31 7.63 6.39 3.58
N VAL A 32 7.77 7.51 2.87
CA VAL A 32 7.13 7.75 1.58
C VAL A 32 8.21 7.98 0.53
N ILE A 33 8.12 7.27 -0.59
CA ILE A 33 9.03 7.40 -1.73
C ILE A 33 8.24 7.96 -2.91
N ASP A 34 8.65 9.13 -3.42
CA ASP A 34 8.19 9.69 -4.70
C ASP A 34 9.10 9.19 -5.83
N PHE A 35 8.59 8.26 -6.63
CA PHE A 35 9.24 7.83 -7.86
C PHE A 35 8.88 8.78 -9.00
N HIS A 36 9.86 9.57 -9.44
CA HIS A 36 9.68 10.64 -10.42
C HIS A 36 10.71 10.54 -11.56
N ALA A 37 10.54 11.38 -12.58
CA ALA A 37 11.51 11.58 -13.64
C ALA A 37 11.61 13.07 -14.00
N GLN A 38 12.77 13.53 -14.47
CA GLN A 38 12.97 14.94 -14.84
C GLN A 38 12.13 15.38 -16.03
N TRP A 39 11.82 14.45 -16.94
CA TRP A 39 11.04 14.71 -18.15
C TRP A 39 9.52 14.59 -17.94
N CYS A 40 9.06 14.34 -16.71
CA CYS A 40 7.67 14.08 -16.37
C CYS A 40 6.94 15.36 -15.90
N PRO A 41 6.06 15.98 -16.71
CA PRO A 41 5.35 17.20 -16.30
C PRO A 41 4.43 17.02 -15.08
N PRO A 42 3.64 15.92 -14.95
CA PRO A 42 2.85 15.69 -13.74
C PRO A 42 3.70 15.61 -12.46
N CYS A 43 4.94 15.13 -12.56
CA CYS A 43 5.87 15.07 -11.44
C CYS A 43 6.26 16.48 -10.96
N HIS A 44 6.57 17.38 -11.90
CA HIS A 44 6.84 18.80 -11.58
C HIS A 44 5.65 19.48 -10.93
N ALA A 45 4.43 19.19 -11.40
CA ALA A 45 3.21 19.80 -10.87
C ALA A 45 2.95 19.43 -9.39
N ILE A 46 3.27 18.20 -8.97
CA ILE A 46 3.01 17.72 -7.60
C ILE A 46 4.19 17.89 -6.64
N SER A 47 5.43 18.03 -7.15
CA SER A 47 6.64 18.14 -6.30
C SER A 47 6.52 19.21 -5.19
N PRO A 48 6.05 20.45 -5.46
CA PRO A 48 5.96 21.47 -4.42
C PRO A 48 4.98 21.07 -3.30
N PHE A 49 3.91 20.37 -3.65
CA PHE A 49 2.99 19.84 -2.65
C PHE A 49 3.63 18.72 -1.83
N TYR A 50 4.29 17.76 -2.49
CA TYR A 50 5.01 16.70 -1.81
C TYR A 50 6.06 17.24 -0.82
N GLU A 51 6.82 18.25 -1.24
CA GLU A 51 7.78 18.97 -0.39
C GLU A 51 7.10 19.66 0.80
N SER A 52 5.94 20.29 0.61
CA SER A 52 5.19 20.94 1.70
C SER A 52 4.74 19.96 2.79
N LEU A 53 4.50 18.68 2.45
CA LEU A 53 4.09 17.66 3.43
C LEU A 53 5.17 17.36 4.47
N THR A 54 6.45 17.63 4.17
CA THR A 54 7.56 17.45 5.12
C THR A 54 7.41 18.34 6.35
N ASN A 55 6.84 19.53 6.18
CA ASN A 55 6.58 20.49 7.26
C ASN A 55 5.35 20.10 8.07
N ILE A 56 4.34 19.53 7.40
CA ILE A 56 3.06 19.15 8.02
C ILE A 56 3.22 17.84 8.81
N TYR A 57 4.05 16.92 8.32
CA TYR A 57 4.23 15.58 8.89
C TYR A 57 5.70 15.31 9.23
N PRO A 58 6.27 15.98 10.25
CA PRO A 58 7.71 15.90 10.56
C PRO A 58 8.18 14.50 11.00
N LEU A 59 7.26 13.65 11.48
CA LEU A 59 7.54 12.25 11.86
C LEU A 59 7.54 11.28 10.68
N VAL A 60 7.10 11.73 9.50
CA VAL A 60 7.13 10.96 8.26
C VAL A 60 8.44 11.24 7.53
N LYS A 61 9.11 10.19 7.06
CA LYS A 61 10.30 10.33 6.22
C LYS A 61 9.86 10.42 4.76
N PHE A 62 10.16 11.53 4.11
CA PHE A 62 9.90 11.73 2.69
C PHE A 62 11.18 11.58 1.89
N THR A 63 11.09 10.84 0.79
CA THR A 63 12.22 10.59 -0.11
C THR A 63 11.80 10.74 -1.56
N LYS A 64 12.77 10.96 -2.44
CA LYS A 64 12.57 11.01 -3.89
C LYS A 64 13.51 10.03 -4.57
N CYS A 65 13.03 9.35 -5.59
CA CYS A 65 13.79 8.41 -6.41
C CYS A 65 13.60 8.79 -7.88
N ASP A 66 14.65 9.29 -8.51
CA ASP A 66 14.66 9.50 -9.95
C ASP A 66 14.80 8.14 -10.65
N VAL A 67 13.78 7.74 -11.42
CA VAL A 67 13.72 6.41 -12.05
C VAL A 67 14.81 6.19 -13.11
N ASP A 68 15.36 7.27 -13.69
CA ASP A 68 16.43 7.18 -14.68
C ASP A 68 17.79 7.02 -14.02
N GLN A 69 17.98 7.64 -12.85
CA GLN A 69 19.23 7.57 -12.08
C GLN A 69 19.30 6.33 -11.19
N CYS A 70 18.15 5.81 -10.72
CA CYS A 70 18.05 4.72 -9.74
C CYS A 70 17.20 3.56 -10.25
N LYS A 71 17.49 3.10 -11.46
CA LYS A 71 16.77 1.99 -12.12
C LYS A 71 16.60 0.75 -11.25
N PRO A 72 17.61 0.27 -10.49
CA PRO A 72 17.43 -0.92 -9.65
C PRO A 72 16.30 -0.76 -8.62
N ILE A 73 16.19 0.42 -7.99
CA ILE A 73 15.12 0.69 -7.02
C ILE A 73 13.77 0.69 -7.75
N ALA A 74 13.65 1.45 -8.84
CA ALA A 74 12.41 1.51 -9.62
C ALA A 74 11.95 0.12 -10.10
N GLN A 75 12.89 -0.75 -10.49
CA GLN A 75 12.62 -2.12 -10.89
C GLN A 75 12.15 -3.00 -9.71
N THR A 76 12.82 -2.92 -8.55
CA THR A 76 12.41 -3.66 -7.33
C THR A 76 10.98 -3.33 -6.94
N TYR A 77 10.59 -2.06 -7.04
CA TYR A 77 9.24 -1.58 -6.74
C TYR A 77 8.28 -1.65 -7.93
N ARG A 78 8.71 -2.20 -9.09
CA ARG A 78 7.91 -2.39 -10.31
C ARG A 78 7.21 -1.10 -10.78
N ILE A 79 7.91 0.03 -10.69
CA ILE A 79 7.39 1.33 -11.08
C ILE A 79 7.18 1.36 -12.60
N SER A 80 5.93 1.60 -13.00
CA SER A 80 5.51 1.63 -14.41
C SER A 80 4.88 2.95 -14.84
N ALA A 81 4.69 3.89 -13.92
CA ALA A 81 4.14 5.21 -14.17
C ALA A 81 4.75 6.22 -13.19
N MET A 82 4.87 7.48 -13.62
CA MET A 82 5.38 8.56 -12.78
C MET A 82 4.39 9.74 -12.75
N PRO A 83 4.24 10.41 -11.59
CA PRO A 83 4.82 10.03 -10.31
C PRO A 83 4.12 8.78 -9.74
N THR A 84 4.84 7.98 -8.96
CA THR A 84 4.23 6.94 -8.11
C THR A 84 4.76 7.11 -6.70
N PHE A 85 3.85 7.18 -5.73
CA PHE A 85 4.18 7.32 -4.31
C PHE A 85 4.01 5.98 -3.61
N VAL A 86 5.09 5.44 -3.06
CA VAL A 86 5.07 4.18 -2.30
C VAL A 86 5.19 4.46 -0.81
N PHE A 87 4.31 3.86 -0.03
CA PHE A 87 4.25 4.00 1.42
C PHE A 87 4.80 2.76 2.08
N ILE A 88 5.78 2.93 2.96
CA ILE A 88 6.49 1.84 3.64
C ILE A 88 6.41 2.03 5.15
N LYS A 89 6.03 0.98 5.86
CA LYS A 89 6.03 0.92 7.33
C LYS A 89 6.46 -0.48 7.76
N ALA A 90 7.32 -0.56 8.77
CA ALA A 90 7.91 -1.83 9.23
C ALA A 90 8.49 -2.68 8.05
N SER A 91 9.21 -2.02 7.14
CA SER A 91 9.81 -2.63 5.94
C SER A 91 8.83 -3.32 4.97
N LYS A 92 7.53 -3.02 5.06
CA LYS A 92 6.50 -3.51 4.14
C LYS A 92 5.87 -2.34 3.40
N ILE A 93 5.56 -2.57 2.12
CA ILE A 93 4.71 -1.66 1.34
C ILE A 93 3.30 -1.78 1.89
N ILE A 94 2.68 -0.65 2.27
CA ILE A 94 1.34 -0.61 2.85
C ILE A 94 0.34 0.17 2.00
N ASP A 95 0.82 0.98 1.05
CA ASP A 95 -0.03 1.75 0.13
C ASP A 95 0.80 2.19 -1.09
N GLU A 96 0.11 2.48 -2.19
CA GLU A 96 0.69 2.98 -3.44
C GLU A 96 -0.29 3.90 -4.15
N ILE A 97 0.18 5.11 -4.50
CA ILE A 97 -0.60 6.10 -5.25
C ILE A 97 0.09 6.38 -6.57
N LYS A 98 -0.59 6.11 -7.69
CA LYS A 98 -0.10 6.43 -9.03
C LYS A 98 -0.66 7.77 -9.52
N GLY A 99 0.18 8.51 -10.24
CA GLY A 99 -0.16 9.79 -10.84
C GLY A 99 -0.13 10.96 -9.87
N ALA A 100 -0.23 12.17 -10.41
CA ALA A 100 -0.22 13.42 -9.67
C ALA A 100 -1.56 13.68 -8.95
N ASN A 101 -1.97 12.79 -8.04
CA ASN A 101 -3.20 12.89 -7.28
C ASN A 101 -2.94 13.47 -5.87
N ARG A 102 -3.07 14.79 -5.76
CA ARG A 102 -2.85 15.55 -4.52
C ARG A 102 -3.70 15.05 -3.35
N SER A 103 -5.00 14.88 -3.59
CA SER A 103 -5.95 14.48 -2.54
C SER A 103 -5.68 13.06 -2.03
N ALA A 104 -5.39 12.12 -2.93
CA ALA A 104 -5.11 10.73 -2.55
C ALA A 104 -3.78 10.61 -1.79
N LEU A 105 -2.74 11.32 -2.24
CA LEU A 105 -1.45 11.40 -1.56
C LEU A 105 -1.61 11.93 -0.13
N GLU A 106 -2.29 13.06 0.05
CA GLU A 106 -2.50 13.65 1.39
C GLU A 106 -3.31 12.72 2.31
N ALA A 107 -4.40 12.15 1.79
CA ALA A 107 -5.25 11.23 2.54
C ALA A 107 -4.48 9.98 2.98
N ALA A 108 -3.61 9.43 2.13
CA ALA A 108 -2.77 8.28 2.45
C ALA A 108 -1.70 8.65 3.50
N VAL A 109 -1.03 9.80 3.38
CA VAL A 109 -0.08 10.27 4.40
C VAL A 109 -0.78 10.41 5.74
N LYS A 110 -1.92 11.10 5.80
CA LYS A 110 -2.70 11.28 7.03
C LYS A 110 -3.14 9.95 7.65
N ARG A 111 -3.59 9.00 6.82
CA ARG A 111 -4.05 7.67 7.26
C ARG A 111 -2.93 6.88 7.92
N HIS A 112 -1.72 6.94 7.36
CA HIS A 112 -0.61 6.08 7.77
C HIS A 112 0.38 6.74 8.74
N SER A 113 0.35 8.08 8.84
CA SER A 113 1.19 8.87 9.76
C SER A 113 0.71 8.81 11.20
N ALA A 114 -0.57 8.50 11.43
CA ALA A 114 -1.07 8.30 12.78
C ALA A 114 -0.45 7.02 13.38
N SER A 115 0.22 7.16 14.52
CA SER A 115 0.58 6.01 15.35
C SER A 115 -0.68 5.26 15.72
N SER A 116 -0.60 3.93 15.71
CA SER A 116 -1.68 3.03 16.10
C SER A 116 -2.07 3.24 17.57
N SER A 117 -2.91 4.23 17.81
CA SER A 117 -3.78 4.34 18.98
C SER A 117 -5.18 4.54 18.42
N GLY A 118 -6.04 3.54 18.65
CA GLY A 118 -7.40 3.33 18.14
C GLY A 118 -8.08 4.47 17.38
N GLY A 119 -8.42 4.21 16.13
CA GLY A 119 -9.24 5.09 15.31
C GLY A 119 -10.00 4.29 14.26
N SER A 120 -11.08 3.64 14.67
CA SER A 120 -12.15 3.20 13.77
C SER A 120 -12.69 4.43 13.06
N GLY A 121 -12.21 4.69 11.84
CA GLY A 121 -12.76 5.70 10.95
C GLY A 121 -13.97 5.15 10.22
N SER A 122 -15.14 5.37 10.81
CA SER A 122 -16.46 5.14 10.20
C SER A 122 -16.53 5.73 8.80
N GLY A 123 -17.07 4.95 7.86
CA GLY A 123 -17.28 5.38 6.47
C GLY A 123 -18.19 6.60 6.39
N SER A 124 -17.78 7.57 5.57
CA SER A 124 -18.63 8.69 5.17
C SER A 124 -19.62 8.21 4.10
N SER A 125 -20.74 7.63 4.52
CA SER A 125 -21.93 7.53 3.68
C SER A 125 -22.45 8.95 3.43
N HIS A 126 -22.26 9.44 2.21
CA HIS A 126 -22.95 10.63 1.73
C HIS A 126 -24.44 10.28 1.58
N HIS A 127 -25.26 10.79 2.50
CA HIS A 127 -26.72 10.73 2.42
C HIS A 127 -27.22 11.88 1.54
N TRP A 128 -27.70 11.56 0.33
CA TRP A 128 -28.50 12.50 -0.47
C TRP A 128 -29.98 12.12 -0.30
N GLY A 129 -30.71 12.93 0.47
CA GLY A 129 -32.16 12.80 0.61
C GLY A 129 -32.89 13.41 -0.59
N ASN A 130 -33.95 12.75 -1.04
CA ASN A 130 -35.10 13.43 -1.65
C ASN A 130 -36.38 12.65 -1.33
N GLY A 131 -37.40 13.36 -0.82
CA GLY A 131 -38.65 12.77 -0.34
C GLY A 131 -39.65 12.45 -1.45
N GLY A 132 -40.66 11.64 -1.11
CA GLY A 132 -41.86 11.47 -1.93
C GLY A 132 -42.63 10.16 -1.71
N ASN A 133 -43.75 10.28 -0.99
CA ASN A 133 -44.98 9.46 -0.98
C ASN A 133 -44.98 7.98 -0.55
N ARG A 134 -45.79 7.76 0.49
CA ARG A 134 -46.33 6.48 1.00
C ARG A 134 -47.63 6.14 0.26
N LEU A 135 -47.78 4.93 -0.30
CA LEU A 135 -49.08 4.22 -0.36
C LEU A 135 -48.90 2.75 -0.82
N GLY A 136 -49.37 1.82 0.03
CA GLY A 136 -49.68 0.38 -0.11
C GLY A 136 -49.14 -0.46 -1.27
N THR A 137 -48.55 -1.62 -0.98
CA THR A 137 -49.23 -2.95 -0.94
C THR A 137 -48.20 -4.07 -0.66
N ASP A 138 -48.69 -5.12 -0.02
CA ASP A 138 -48.00 -6.32 0.48
C ASP A 138 -47.01 -7.00 -0.47
N SER A 139 -45.91 -7.49 0.11
CA SER A 139 -45.52 -8.92 0.14
C SER A 139 -44.06 -9.03 0.59
N THR A 140 -43.84 -9.53 1.81
CA THR A 140 -42.52 -9.96 2.27
C THR A 140 -41.96 -11.07 1.37
N PRO A 141 -40.65 -11.06 1.12
CA PRO A 141 -39.84 -12.17 1.65
C PRO A 141 -38.74 -11.67 2.59
N PRO A 142 -38.26 -12.50 3.53
CA PRO A 142 -37.29 -12.09 4.52
C PRO A 142 -35.95 -11.78 3.83
N VAL A 143 -35.49 -10.54 3.96
CA VAL A 143 -34.09 -10.21 3.67
C VAL A 143 -33.24 -10.88 4.75
N VAL A 144 -32.67 -12.03 4.39
CA VAL A 144 -31.56 -12.65 5.11
C VAL A 144 -30.42 -11.63 5.17
N ASN A 145 -30.15 -11.13 6.37
CA ASN A 145 -28.92 -10.43 6.69
C ASN A 145 -27.79 -11.48 6.70
N ASN A 146 -27.00 -11.51 5.62
CA ASN A 146 -25.83 -12.38 5.52
C ASN A 146 -24.56 -11.57 5.81
N ASN A 147 -24.46 -11.06 7.03
CA ASN A 147 -23.26 -10.51 7.61
C ASN A 147 -22.30 -11.64 8.00
N ASN A 148 -21.68 -12.25 7.00
CA ASN A 148 -20.59 -13.21 7.14
C ASN A 148 -19.28 -12.62 6.59
N ASN A 149 -18.82 -11.54 7.20
CA ASN A 149 -17.39 -11.20 7.21
C ASN A 149 -16.83 -11.55 8.58
N SER A 150 -16.85 -12.84 8.88
CA SER A 150 -15.93 -13.41 9.85
C SER A 150 -14.58 -13.56 9.15
N PRO A 151 -13.47 -13.04 9.69
CA PRO A 151 -12.14 -13.34 9.19
C PRO A 151 -11.98 -14.85 9.14
N ILE A 152 -11.64 -15.40 7.98
CA ILE A 152 -11.27 -16.82 7.86
C ILE A 152 -10.03 -16.99 8.74
N PRO A 153 -10.05 -17.74 9.86
CA PRO A 153 -8.82 -18.05 10.55
C PRO A 153 -7.98 -18.89 9.59
N LEU A 154 -6.77 -18.42 9.28
CA LEU A 154 -5.78 -19.20 8.53
C LEU A 154 -5.38 -20.41 9.38
N ASN A 155 -6.22 -21.44 9.35
CA ASN A 155 -5.97 -22.74 9.92
C ASN A 155 -5.42 -23.63 8.80
N PHE A 156 -4.35 -24.36 9.09
CA PHE A 156 -3.74 -25.35 8.21
C PHE A 156 -4.75 -26.32 7.57
N GLN A 157 -5.86 -26.58 8.26
CA GLN A 157 -6.96 -27.42 7.77
C GLN A 157 -7.66 -26.85 6.51
N SER A 158 -7.80 -25.52 6.39
CA SER A 158 -8.43 -24.93 5.20
C SER A 158 -7.50 -24.96 3.98
N LEU A 159 -6.18 -24.92 4.21
CA LEU A 159 -5.17 -25.13 3.17
C LEU A 159 -5.24 -26.56 2.62
N GLN A 160 -5.32 -27.58 3.48
CA GLN A 160 -5.45 -28.97 3.04
C GLN A 160 -6.68 -29.22 2.17
N ASN A 161 -7.81 -28.57 2.47
CA ASN A 161 -9.03 -28.71 1.66
C ASN A 161 -8.90 -28.05 0.27
N SER A 162 -8.18 -26.94 0.16
CA SER A 162 -7.95 -26.26 -1.14
C SER A 162 -7.05 -27.06 -2.09
N PHE A 163 -6.13 -27.87 -1.57
CA PHE A 163 -5.31 -28.78 -2.39
C PHE A 163 -6.11 -29.93 -3.01
N GLN A 164 -7.19 -30.36 -2.36
CA GLN A 164 -8.05 -31.42 -2.88
C GLN A 164 -8.88 -30.98 -4.09
N ALA A 165 -9.17 -29.69 -4.20
CA ALA A 165 -9.98 -29.09 -5.27
C ALA A 165 -9.22 -28.79 -6.58
N LEU A 166 -7.91 -29.04 -6.63
CA LEU A 166 -7.10 -28.79 -7.83
C LEU A 166 -7.33 -29.86 -8.91
N SER A 167 -7.34 -29.44 -10.17
CA SER A 167 -7.50 -30.33 -11.33
C SER A 167 -6.38 -31.39 -11.38
N PRO A 168 -6.64 -32.61 -11.88
CA PRO A 168 -5.69 -33.73 -11.83
C PRO A 168 -4.31 -33.41 -12.42
N GLN A 169 -4.22 -32.49 -13.39
CA GLN A 169 -2.97 -32.08 -14.03
C GLN A 169 -2.07 -31.24 -13.12
N ILE A 170 -2.65 -30.42 -12.23
CA ILE A 170 -1.89 -29.55 -11.31
C ILE A 170 -1.32 -30.37 -10.15
N LYS A 171 -2.03 -31.43 -9.71
CA LYS A 171 -1.57 -32.34 -8.65
C LYS A 171 -0.27 -33.06 -9.04
N LEU A 172 -0.12 -33.44 -10.31
CA LEU A 172 1.09 -34.11 -10.80
C LEU A 172 2.29 -33.15 -10.91
N GLY A 173 2.05 -31.90 -11.34
CA GLY A 173 3.08 -30.88 -11.47
C GLY A 173 3.69 -30.43 -10.14
N ILE A 174 2.85 -30.27 -9.10
CA ILE A 174 3.34 -29.88 -7.77
C ILE A 174 4.15 -31.03 -7.14
N GLY A 175 3.68 -32.28 -7.29
CA GLY A 175 4.40 -33.45 -6.78
C GLY A 175 5.79 -33.63 -7.37
N LEU A 176 5.94 -33.48 -8.70
CA LEU A 176 7.23 -33.57 -9.39
C LEU A 176 8.18 -32.44 -9.00
N THR A 177 7.66 -31.23 -8.80
CA THR A 177 8.48 -30.07 -8.43
C THR A 177 9.04 -30.21 -7.01
N VAL A 178 8.23 -30.65 -6.06
CA VAL A 178 8.67 -30.88 -4.67
C VAL A 178 9.68 -32.04 -4.60
N ALA A 179 9.45 -33.12 -5.35
CA ALA A 179 10.40 -34.23 -5.43
C ALA A 179 11.75 -33.81 -6.04
N TYR A 180 11.73 -33.02 -7.13
CA TYR A 180 12.95 -32.50 -7.78
C TYR A 180 13.78 -31.62 -6.85
N VAL A 181 13.12 -30.71 -6.11
CA VAL A 181 13.81 -29.84 -5.15
C VAL A 181 14.39 -30.64 -3.98
N LEU A 182 13.68 -31.65 -3.47
CA LEU A 182 14.21 -32.55 -2.45
C LEU A 182 15.41 -33.37 -2.95
N MET A 183 15.39 -33.82 -4.20
CA MET A 183 16.46 -34.62 -4.79
C MET A 183 17.75 -33.81 -4.99
N ILE A 184 17.64 -32.51 -5.27
CA ILE A 184 18.80 -31.60 -5.37
C ILE A 184 19.39 -31.27 -4.01
N TYR A 185 18.56 -31.10 -2.98
CA TYR A 185 19.03 -30.62 -1.68
C TYR A 185 19.57 -31.72 -0.76
N PHE A 186 19.23 -32.98 -1.01
CA PHE A 186 19.60 -34.13 -0.18
C PHE A 186 20.42 -35.19 -0.94
N GLY A 187 20.93 -34.86 -2.13
CA GLY A 187 21.76 -35.73 -2.98
C GLY A 187 23.21 -35.30 -3.06
#